data_AF-A0A1Z2SK55-F1
#
_entry.id   AF-A0A1Z2SK55-F1
#
_cell.length_a   1.000
_cell.length_b   1.000
_cell.length_c   1.000
_cell.angle_alpha   90.00
_cell.angle_beta   90.00
_cell.angle_gamma   90.00
#
_symmetry.space_group_name_H-M   'P 1'
#
loop_
_entity.id
_entity.type
_entity.pdbx_description
1 polymer ?
#
loop_
_entity_poly.entity_id
_entity_poly.type
_entity_poly.pdbx_seq_one_letter_code
_entity_poly.pdbx_strand_id
1 'polypeptide(L)'
;MHPTVIFIRKILKNKGLSYAQLATLSGIDESKIKRVLSGRQSMTLEMRDQIMVVLGVAEMTQADHLNNAEYLTLWHQMPPNLKQVVLSLMTTIKFETQRS
;
A
#
# COMPACT_ATOMS: atom_id res chain seq x y z
N MET A 1 10.21 2.61 12.39
CA MET A 1 9.11 1.66 12.15
C MET A 1 9.09 1.34 10.66
N HIS A 2 9.08 0.06 10.27
CA HIS A 2 9.27 -0.32 8.86
C HIS A 2 8.10 0.15 7.97
N PRO A 3 8.35 0.66 6.74
CA PRO A 3 7.31 1.19 5.84
C PRO A 3 6.13 0.25 5.61
N THR A 4 6.41 -1.06 5.44
CA THR A 4 5.38 -2.10 5.29
C THR A 4 4.39 -2.14 6.45
N VAL A 5 4.85 -1.91 7.68
CA VAL A 5 3.98 -1.92 8.86
C VAL A 5 3.06 -0.71 8.86
N ILE A 6 3.56 0.45 8.43
CA ILE A 6 2.77 1.68 8.28
C ILE A 6 1.68 1.45 7.22
N PHE A 7 2.05 0.83 6.10
CA PHE A 7 1.14 0.49 5.01
C PHE A 7 0.04 -0.47 5.46
N ILE A 8 0.38 -1.56 6.15
CA ILE A 8 -0.61 -2.52 6.69
C ILE A 8 -1.58 -1.80 7.64
N ARG A 9 -1.10 -0.94 8.55
CA ARG A 9 -1.98 -0.16 9.43
C ARG A 9 -2.93 0.76 8.64
N LYS A 10 -2.44 1.39 7.56
CA LYS A 10 -3.26 2.25 6.70
C LYS A 10 -4.37 1.44 6.02
N ILE A 11 -4.06 0.25 5.50
CA ILE A 11 -5.07 -0.63 4.89
C ILE A 11 -6.11 -1.05 5.93
N LEU A 12 -5.68 -1.49 7.11
CA LEU A 12 -6.60 -1.90 8.16
C LEU A 12 -7.56 -0.78 8.53
N LYS A 13 -7.04 0.44 8.68
CA LYS A 13 -7.86 1.63 8.94
C LYS A 13 -8.85 1.91 7.79
N ASN A 14 -8.39 1.84 6.55
CA ASN A 14 -9.22 2.10 5.37
C ASN A 14 -10.33 1.05 5.20
N LYS A 15 -10.04 -0.22 5.54
CA LYS A 15 -11.00 -1.33 5.47
C LYS A 15 -11.86 -1.48 6.74
N GLY A 16 -11.62 -0.67 7.77
CA GLY A 16 -12.31 -0.81 9.06
C GLY A 16 -12.03 -2.14 9.78
N LEU A 17 -10.90 -2.79 9.49
CA LEU A 17 -10.55 -4.10 10.03
C LEU A 17 -9.84 -3.97 11.38
N SER A 18 -10.33 -4.72 12.36
CA SER A 18 -9.68 -4.87 13.66
C SER A 18 -8.51 -5.87 13.62
N TYR A 19 -7.61 -5.79 14.60
CA TYR A 19 -6.53 -6.77 14.74
C TYR A 19 -7.04 -8.18 15.04
N ALA A 20 -8.18 -8.32 15.73
CA ALA A 20 -8.83 -9.60 15.98
C ALA A 20 -9.32 -10.24 14.66
N GLN A 21 -9.96 -9.46 13.79
CA GLN A 21 -10.38 -9.95 12.47
C GLN A 21 -9.18 -10.32 11.60
N LEU A 22 -8.10 -9.53 11.62
CA LEU A 22 -6.88 -9.88 10.91
C LEU A 22 -6.27 -11.18 11.44
N ALA A 23 -6.28 -11.40 12.75
CA ALA A 23 -5.81 -12.63 13.38
C ALA A 23 -6.58 -13.85 12.88
N THR A 24 -7.91 -13.78 12.90
CA THR A 24 -8.78 -14.85 12.41
C THR A 24 -8.53 -15.18 10.94
N LEU A 25 -8.39 -14.16 10.09
CA LEU A 25 -8.24 -14.35 8.66
C LEU A 25 -6.83 -14.83 8.26
N SER A 26 -5.79 -14.39 8.97
CA SER A 26 -4.39 -14.75 8.68
C SER A 26 -3.89 -15.98 9.42
N GLY A 27 -4.62 -16.47 10.42
CA GLY A 27 -4.16 -17.55 11.29
C GLY A 27 -3.01 -17.15 12.22
N ILE A 28 -2.68 -15.86 12.31
CA ILE A 28 -1.63 -15.34 13.19
C ILE A 28 -2.27 -14.85 14.49
N ASP A 29 -1.68 -15.20 15.63
CA ASP A 29 -2.14 -14.72 16.94
C ASP A 29 -2.29 -13.20 17.01
N GLU A 30 -3.42 -12.72 17.54
CA GLU A 30 -3.71 -11.30 17.71
C GLU A 30 -2.62 -10.59 18.53
N SER A 31 -2.12 -11.24 19.59
CA SER A 31 -1.01 -10.73 20.41
C SER A 31 0.28 -10.53 19.60
N LYS A 32 0.56 -11.43 18.64
CA LYS A 32 1.73 -11.35 17.76
C LYS A 32 1.55 -10.24 16.72
N ILE A 33 0.36 -10.13 16.13
CA ILE A 33 -0.03 -9.01 15.25
C ILE A 33 0.15 -7.68 15.97
N LYS A 34 -0.35 -7.53 17.20
CA LYS A 34 -0.21 -6.28 17.97
C LYS A 34 1.25 -5.91 18.20
N ARG A 35 2.10 -6.87 18.59
CA ARG A 35 3.54 -6.62 18.83
C ARG A 35 4.27 -6.21 17.55
N VAL A 36 4.02 -6.92 16.46
CA VAL A 36 4.65 -6.63 15.17
C VAL A 36 4.15 -5.30 14.61
N LEU A 37 2.82 -5.11 14.58
CA LEU A 37 2.24 -3.89 14.03
C LEU A 37 2.54 -2.67 14.89
N SER A 38 2.75 -2.79 16.21
CA SER A 38 3.23 -1.68 17.07
C SER A 38 4.74 -1.41 16.96
N GLY A 39 5.50 -2.26 16.28
CA GLY A 39 6.95 -2.14 16.13
C GLY A 39 7.77 -2.66 17.32
N ARG A 40 7.12 -3.34 18.28
CA ARG A 40 7.78 -4.00 19.42
C ARG A 40 8.46 -5.31 19.04
N GLN A 41 8.14 -5.84 17.86
CA GLN A 41 8.71 -7.07 17.31
C GLN A 41 8.92 -6.93 15.80
N SER A 42 10.00 -7.51 15.28
CA SER A 42 10.26 -7.56 13.84
C SER A 42 9.26 -8.45 13.11
N MET A 43 8.83 -8.01 11.92
CA MET A 43 7.98 -8.77 11.02
C MET A 43 8.85 -9.74 10.20
N THR A 44 8.46 -11.01 10.11
CA THR A 44 9.09 -11.96 9.18
C THR A 44 8.47 -11.82 7.79
N LEU A 45 9.21 -12.26 6.76
CA LEU A 45 8.72 -12.25 5.37
C LEU A 45 7.46 -13.12 5.21
N GLU A 46 7.46 -14.31 5.79
CA GLU A 46 6.30 -15.21 5.77
C GLU A 46 5.05 -14.55 6.38
N MET A 47 5.21 -13.86 7.51
CA MET A 47 4.12 -13.18 8.20
C MET A 47 3.60 -11.98 7.39
N ARG A 48 4.49 -11.27 6.69
CA ARG A 48 4.11 -10.23 5.73
C ARG A 48 3.25 -10.83 4.62
N ASP A 49 3.70 -11.92 4.01
CA ASP A 49 3.03 -12.52 2.87
C ASP A 49 1.64 -13.06 3.25
N GLN A 50 1.51 -13.73 4.41
CA GLN A 50 0.21 -14.13 4.97
C GLN A 50 -0.75 -12.95 5.16
N ILE A 51 -0.27 -11.85 5.75
CA ILE A 51 -1.09 -10.64 5.97
C ILE A 51 -1.50 -10.02 4.63
N MET A 52 -0.59 -9.92 3.65
CA MET A 52 -0.88 -9.31 2.36
C MET A 52 -1.90 -10.10 1.55
N VAL A 53 -1.77 -11.43 1.54
CA VAL A 53 -2.71 -12.35 0.88
C VAL A 53 -4.12 -12.16 1.43
N VAL A 54 -4.26 -12.16 2.76
CA VAL A 54 -5.55 -11.97 3.43
C VAL A 54 -6.13 -10.58 3.19
N LEU A 55 -5.28 -9.57 3.14
CA LEU A 55 -5.70 -8.21 2.81
C LEU A 55 -6.04 -8.04 1.32
N GLY A 56 -5.89 -9.08 0.48
CA GLY A 56 -6.18 -9.04 -0.94
C GLY A 56 -5.28 -8.06 -1.69
N VAL A 57 -4.07 -7.83 -1.17
CA VAL A 57 -3.06 -6.97 -1.81
C VAL A 57 -2.22 -7.88 -2.68
N ALA A 58 -2.59 -8.00 -3.96
CA ALA A 58 -1.75 -8.64 -4.96
C ALA A 58 -0.54 -7.73 -5.19
N GLU A 59 0.66 -8.26 -4.88
CA GLU A 59 1.98 -7.67 -5.07
C GLU A 59 2.07 -6.13 -5.02
N MET A 60 2.58 -5.60 -3.90
CA MET A 60 2.99 -4.20 -3.84
C MET A 60 4.01 -3.95 -4.94
N THR A 61 3.63 -3.16 -5.95
CA THR A 61 4.60 -2.59 -6.87
C THR A 61 5.28 -1.42 -6.15
N GLN A 62 6.55 -1.12 -6.48
CA GLN A 62 7.27 -0.01 -5.85
C GLN A 62 6.53 1.35 -5.95
N ALA A 63 5.61 1.48 -6.90
CA ALA A 63 4.75 2.65 -7.06
C ALA A 63 3.78 2.89 -5.88
N ASP A 64 3.38 1.83 -5.15
CA ASP A 64 2.49 1.94 -3.98
C ASP A 64 3.20 2.50 -2.73
N HIS A 65 4.53 2.56 -2.77
CA HIS A 65 5.35 3.12 -1.69
C HIS A 65 5.52 4.64 -1.78
N LEU A 66 5.26 5.22 -2.95
CA LEU A 66 5.43 6.66 -3.14
C LEU A 66 4.34 7.42 -2.38
N ASN A 67 4.74 8.22 -1.40
CA ASN A 67 3.86 9.18 -0.76
C ASN A 67 3.64 10.39 -1.69
N ASN A 68 2.60 11.21 -1.44
CA ASN A 68 2.28 12.36 -2.31
C ASN A 68 3.45 13.35 -2.48
N ALA A 69 4.31 13.51 -1.47
CA ALA A 69 5.50 14.36 -1.58
C ALA A 69 6.56 13.74 -2.50
N GLU A 70 6.77 12.42 -2.45
CA GLU A 70 7.70 11.72 -3.35
C GLU A 70 7.19 11.72 -4.80
N TYR A 71 5.87 11.57 -5.00
CA TYR A 71 5.24 11.77 -6.31
C TYR A 71 5.50 13.18 -6.86
N LEU A 72 5.35 14.20 -6.02
CA LEU A 72 5.64 15.58 -6.41
C LEU A 72 7.12 15.75 -6.74
N THR A 73 8.04 15.21 -5.95
CA THR A 73 9.48 15.29 -6.23
C THR A 73 9.83 14.66 -7.57
N LEU A 74 9.33 13.45 -7.85
CA LEU A 74 9.52 12.78 -9.14
C LEU A 74 8.90 13.58 -10.29
N TRP A 75 7.70 14.15 -10.07
CA TRP A 75 7.06 15.03 -11.03
C TRP A 75 7.95 16.23 -11.36
N HIS A 76 8.53 16.91 -10.38
CA HIS A 76 9.39 18.07 -10.65
C HIS A 76 10.66 17.69 -11.41
N GLN A 77 11.27 16.55 -11.09
CA GLN A 77 12.49 16.05 -11.73
C GLN A 77 12.29 15.51 -13.15
N MET A 78 11.05 15.18 -13.55
CA MET A 78 10.80 14.64 -14.89
C MET A 78 11.05 15.66 -16.01
N PRO A 79 11.69 15.22 -17.11
CA PRO A 79 11.84 16.01 -18.33
C PRO A 79 10.50 16.48 -18.93
N PRO A 80 10.46 17.64 -19.61
CA PRO A 80 9.23 18.19 -20.16
C PRO A 80 8.51 17.26 -21.14
N ASN A 81 9.25 16.57 -21.99
CA ASN A 81 8.70 15.60 -22.95
C ASN A 81 8.02 14.42 -22.25
N LEU A 82 8.61 13.90 -21.17
CA LEU A 82 8.02 12.81 -20.40
C LEU A 82 6.75 13.26 -19.67
N LYS A 83 6.74 14.47 -19.11
CA LYS A 83 5.53 15.07 -18.51
C LYS A 83 4.39 15.17 -19.51
N GLN A 84 4.66 15.59 -20.75
CA GLN A 84 3.64 15.68 -21.80
C GLN A 84 3.03 14.32 -22.13
N VAL A 85 3.84 13.27 -22.20
CA VAL A 85 3.36 11.89 -22.42
C VAL A 85 2.50 11.40 -21.25
N VAL A 86 2.93 11.66 -20.00
CA VAL A 86 2.14 11.28 -18.83
C VAL A 86 0.80 12.03 -18.79
N LEU A 87 0.80 13.34 -19.07
CA LEU A 87 -0.44 14.14 -19.11
C LEU A 87 -1.39 13.66 -20.21
N SER A 88 -0.88 13.35 -21.40
CA SER A 88 -1.73 12.85 -22.49
C SER A 88 -2.35 11.50 -22.17
N LEU A 89 -1.60 10.60 -21.54
CA LEU A 89 -2.14 9.32 -21.06
C LEU A 89 -3.21 9.53 -19.98
N MET A 90 -2.96 10.41 -19.01
CA MET A 90 -3.93 10.71 -17.94
C MET A 90 -5.23 11.31 -18.49
N THR A 91 -5.15 12.19 -19.48
CA THR A 91 -6.36 12.78 -20.11
C THR A 91 -7.13 11.74 -20.91
N THR A 92 -6.45 10.86 -21.65
CA THR A 92 -7.09 9.74 -22.37
C THR A 92 -7.81 8.79 -21.41
N ILE A 93 -7.15 8.37 -20.32
CA ILE A 93 -7.76 7.49 -19.32
C ILE A 93 -9.00 8.13 -18.69
N LYS A 94 -8.92 9.41 -18.31
CA LYS A 94 -10.04 10.14 -17.72
C LYS A 94 -11.24 10.19 -18.67
N PHE A 95 -11.00 10.38 -19.97
CA PHE A 95 -12.04 10.43 -20.97
C PHE A 95 -12.74 9.07 -21.14
N GLU A 96 -11.97 7.98 -21.18
CA GLU A 96 -12.52 6.62 -21.27
C GLU A 96 -13.32 6.22 -20.02
N THR A 97 -12.86 6.64 -18.83
CA THR A 97 -13.53 6.30 -17.56
C THR A 97 -14.84 7.06 -17.35
N GLN A 98 -15.01 8.22 -18.01
CA GLN A 98 -16.26 8.99 -17.99
C GLN A 98 -17.30 8.53 -19.01
N ARG A 99 -16.91 7.67 -19.96
CA ARG A 99 -17.79 7.09 -20.98
C ARG A 99 -18.42 5.75 -20.58
N SER A 100 -17.89 5.08 -19.56
CA SER A 100 -18.46 3.87 -18.95
C SER A 100 -19.34 4.22 -17.76
#